data_AF-A0A2T2V6B9-F1
#
_entry.id   AF-A0A2T2V6B9-F1
#
_cell.length_a   1.000
_cell.length_b   1.000
_cell.length_c   1.000
_cell.angle_alpha   90.00
_cell.angle_beta   90.00
_cell.angle_gamma   90.00
#
_symmetry.space_group_name_H-M   'P 1'
#
loop_
_entity.id
_entity.type
_entity.pdbx_description
1 polymer ?
#
loop_
_entity_poly.entity_id
_entity_poly.type
_entity_poly.pdbx_seq_one_letter_code
_entity_poly.pdbx_strand_id
1 'polypeptide(L)'
;MAAIVESLQSVNFTLIIITFLIYFTGGYLLYGALYAAIGSATNDDGDMQSLTLPVSIPIILSIFIMIKVVNDPHSPLAFWSSLIPFTSPIIMPALVPFGLPWWQIALSVLLLIGGFLLTTWIAAKVYRTGILMYGKKVTFKELGKWVWKA
;
A
#
# COMPACT_ATOMS: atom_id res chain seq x y z
N MET A 1 6.48 -31.32 20.45
CA MET A 1 7.69 -30.75 19.80
C MET A 1 7.81 -31.16 18.33
N ALA A 2 7.69 -32.46 17.99
CA ALA A 2 7.84 -32.95 16.61
C ALA A 2 6.91 -32.28 15.57
N ALA A 3 5.62 -32.11 15.87
CA ALA A 3 4.66 -31.47 14.96
C ALA A 3 4.99 -30.00 14.62
N ILE A 4 5.62 -29.26 15.55
CA ILE A 4 6.05 -27.87 15.32
C ILE A 4 7.26 -27.86 14.37
N VAL A 5 8.21 -28.78 14.58
CA VAL A 5 9.41 -28.91 13.73
C VAL A 5 9.02 -29.31 12.31
N GLU A 6 8.07 -30.22 12.15
CA GLU A 6 7.56 -30.67 10.85
C GLU A 6 6.80 -29.55 10.12
N SER A 7 6.02 -28.74 10.84
CA SER A 7 5.35 -27.55 10.29
C SER A 7 6.32 -26.46 9.87
N LEU A 8 7.47 -26.32 10.54
CA LEU A 8 8.50 -25.36 10.13
C LEU A 8 9.24 -25.82 8.88
N GLN A 9 9.44 -27.13 8.71
CA GLN A 9 10.11 -27.69 7.53
C GLN A 9 9.27 -27.62 6.25
N SER A 10 7.94 -27.57 6.35
CA SER A 10 7.04 -27.43 5.19
C SER A 10 6.91 -25.98 4.68
N VAL A 11 7.37 -25.00 5.45
CA VAL A 11 7.25 -23.58 5.11
C VAL A 11 8.40 -23.13 4.21
N ASN A 12 8.06 -22.59 3.05
CA ASN A 12 9.04 -22.03 2.12
C ASN A 12 9.50 -20.63 2.58
N PHE A 13 10.47 -20.60 3.49
CA PHE A 13 11.04 -19.36 4.03
C PHE A 13 11.63 -18.45 2.94
N THR A 14 12.24 -19.03 1.91
CA THR A 14 12.81 -18.28 0.79
C THR A 14 11.74 -17.47 0.07
N LEU A 15 10.61 -18.10 -0.26
CA LEU A 15 9.47 -17.46 -0.90
C LEU A 15 8.90 -16.35 -0.01
N ILE A 16 8.73 -16.62 1.29
CA ILE A 16 8.23 -15.63 2.26
C ILE A 16 9.14 -14.40 2.30
N ILE A 17 10.45 -14.58 2.45
CA ILE A 17 11.41 -13.47 2.56
C ILE A 17 11.44 -12.64 1.28
N ILE A 18 11.53 -13.29 0.12
CA ILE A 18 11.54 -12.58 -1.18
C ILE A 18 10.25 -11.78 -1.35
N THR A 19 9.12 -12.41 -1.08
CA THR A 19 7.80 -11.80 -1.26
C THR A 19 7.60 -10.66 -0.27
N PHE A 20 8.02 -10.84 0.99
CA PHE A 20 8.04 -9.78 1.99
C PHE A 20 8.85 -8.56 1.52
N LEU A 21 10.06 -8.75 1.01
CA LEU A 21 10.90 -7.63 0.54
C LEU A 21 10.25 -6.89 -0.64
N ILE A 22 9.62 -7.61 -1.57
CA ILE A 22 8.90 -7.01 -2.70
C ILE A 22 7.73 -6.17 -2.21
N TYR A 23 6.86 -6.73 -1.38
CA TYR A 23 5.68 -6.03 -0.87
C TYR A 23 6.04 -4.89 0.07
N PHE A 24 7.03 -5.08 0.95
CA PHE A 24 7.52 -4.04 1.84
C PHE A 24 8.06 -2.86 1.04
N THR A 25 8.93 -3.12 0.05
CA THR A 25 9.52 -2.06 -0.78
C THR A 25 8.46 -1.39 -1.64
N GLY A 26 7.58 -2.15 -2.30
CA GLY A 26 6.52 -1.60 -3.13
C GLY A 26 5.51 -0.76 -2.32
N GLY A 27 5.11 -1.24 -1.14
CA GLY A 27 4.27 -0.49 -0.21
C GLY A 27 4.96 0.78 0.31
N TYR A 28 6.22 0.67 0.72
CA TYR A 28 7.02 1.81 1.17
C TYR A 28 7.10 2.90 0.09
N LEU A 29 7.38 2.51 -1.15
CA LEU A 29 7.47 3.45 -2.27
C LEU A 29 6.09 4.05 -2.63
N LEU A 30 5.03 3.24 -2.63
CA LEU A 30 3.67 3.70 -2.93
C LEU A 30 3.19 4.74 -1.91
N TYR A 31 3.31 4.43 -0.62
CA TYR A 31 2.91 5.35 0.45
C TYR A 31 3.88 6.54 0.56
N GLY A 32 5.17 6.31 0.35
CA GLY A 32 6.18 7.37 0.29
C GLY A 32 5.87 8.41 -0.79
N ALA A 33 5.43 8.00 -1.98
CA ALA A 33 5.01 8.92 -3.04
C ALA A 33 3.81 9.78 -2.63
N LEU A 34 2.83 9.21 -1.93
CA LEU A 34 1.65 9.95 -1.45
C LEU A 34 2.02 10.95 -0.35
N TYR A 35 2.85 10.55 0.61
CA TYR A 35 3.34 11.46 1.65
C TYR A 35 4.25 12.55 1.08
N ALA A 36 5.07 12.24 0.08
CA ALA A 36 5.85 13.24 -0.65
C ALA A 36 4.95 14.26 -1.36
N ALA A 37 3.84 13.80 -1.98
CA ALA A 37 2.86 14.70 -2.59
C ALA A 37 2.24 15.65 -1.56
N ILE A 38 1.82 15.13 -0.40
CA ILE A 38 1.25 15.93 0.70
C ILE A 38 2.27 16.93 1.23
N GLY A 39 3.48 16.46 1.59
CA GLY A 39 4.53 17.31 2.14
C GLY A 39 4.98 18.40 1.18
N SER A 40 4.93 18.16 -0.14
CA SER A 40 5.22 19.19 -1.15
C SER A 40 4.12 20.22 -1.36
N ALA A 41 2.88 19.89 -0.98
CA ALA A 41 1.72 20.74 -1.18
C ALA A 41 1.40 21.60 0.05
N THR A 42 1.84 21.19 1.25
CA THR A 42 1.52 21.88 2.51
C THR A 42 2.70 22.64 3.07
N ASN A 43 2.48 23.87 3.51
CA ASN A 43 3.48 24.70 4.21
C ASN A 43 3.22 24.83 5.72
N ASP A 44 2.13 24.23 6.23
CA ASP A 44 1.71 24.28 7.64
C ASP A 44 1.47 22.86 8.17
N ASP A 45 2.00 22.57 9.36
CA ASP A 45 1.91 21.26 10.01
C ASP A 45 0.46 20.81 10.26
N GLY A 46 -0.44 21.75 10.55
CA GLY A 46 -1.85 21.46 10.80
C GLY A 46 -2.56 20.93 9.56
N ASP A 47 -2.28 21.51 8.40
CA ASP A 47 -2.84 21.06 7.12
C ASP A 47 -2.23 19.72 6.70
N MET A 48 -0.92 19.53 6.91
CA MET A 48 -0.23 18.26 6.64
C MET A 48 -0.84 17.10 7.44
N GLN A 49 -1.11 17.30 8.72
CA GLN A 49 -1.72 16.29 9.58
C GLN A 49 -3.13 15.89 9.09
N SER A 50 -3.92 16.87 8.64
CA SER A 50 -5.27 16.62 8.11
C SER A 50 -5.27 15.83 6.81
N LEU A 51 -4.25 16.02 5.96
CA LEU A 51 -4.10 15.31 4.68
C LEU A 51 -3.45 13.93 4.84
N THR A 52 -2.65 13.75 5.89
CA THR A 52 -1.99 12.48 6.21
C THR A 52 -3.00 11.42 6.65
N LEU A 53 -4.04 11.82 7.41
CA LEU A 53 -5.03 10.88 7.95
C LEU A 53 -5.71 10.02 6.86
N PRO A 54 -6.25 10.57 5.76
CA PRO A 54 -6.85 9.74 4.70
C PRO A 54 -5.90 8.78 4.00
N VAL A 55 -4.60 9.11 3.91
CA VAL A 55 -3.59 8.19 3.36
C VAL A 55 -3.29 7.04 4.34
N SER A 56 -3.36 7.32 5.64
CA SER A 56 -3.17 6.31 6.68
C SER A 56 -4.39 5.40 6.89
N ILE A 57 -5.60 5.82 6.53
CA ILE A 57 -6.83 5.01 6.67
C ILE A 57 -6.70 3.64 5.98
N PRO A 58 -6.29 3.53 4.70
CA PRO A 58 -6.05 2.24 4.06
C PRO A 58 -5.07 1.34 4.80
N ILE A 59 -4.00 1.89 5.37
CA ILE A 59 -3.00 1.14 6.16
C ILE A 59 -3.69 0.54 7.39
N ILE A 60 -4.40 1.38 8.15
CA ILE A 60 -5.11 0.97 9.36
C ILE A 60 -6.17 -0.09 9.04
N LEU A 61 -6.98 0.12 8.00
CA LEU A 61 -7.98 -0.84 7.55
C LEU A 61 -7.35 -2.18 7.14
N SER A 62 -6.20 -2.15 6.47
CA SER A 62 -5.50 -3.37 6.07
C SER A 62 -5.05 -4.19 7.26
N ILE A 63 -4.62 -3.56 8.36
CA ILE A 63 -4.25 -4.25 9.60
C ILE A 63 -5.48 -4.99 10.17
N PHE A 64 -6.65 -4.35 10.19
CA PHE A 64 -7.87 -5.02 10.66
C PHE A 64 -8.33 -6.15 9.74
N ILE A 65 -8.25 -5.96 8.42
CA ILE A 65 -8.57 -7.01 7.44
C ILE A 65 -7.61 -8.18 7.59
N MET A 66 -6.31 -7.91 7.78
CA MET A 66 -5.25 -8.92 7.97
C MET A 66 -5.63 -9.91 9.09
N ILE A 67 -6.11 -9.41 10.23
CA ILE A 67 -6.55 -10.26 11.35
C ILE A 67 -7.66 -11.23 10.92
N LYS A 68 -8.58 -10.81 10.03
CA LYS A 68 -9.67 -11.67 9.54
C LYS A 68 -9.19 -12.67 8.48
N VAL A 69 -8.38 -12.23 7.53
CA VAL A 69 -7.96 -13.06 6.39
C VAL A 69 -6.90 -14.09 6.78
N VAL A 70 -6.13 -13.87 7.84
CA VAL A 70 -5.23 -14.92 8.38
C VAL A 70 -6.02 -16.11 8.95
N ASN A 71 -7.23 -15.87 9.48
CA ASN A 71 -8.11 -16.95 9.95
C ASN A 71 -8.86 -17.65 8.80
N ASP A 72 -9.14 -16.94 7.71
CA ASP A 72 -9.74 -17.50 6.50
C ASP A 72 -9.00 -17.03 5.22
N PRO A 73 -7.84 -17.65 4.92
CA PRO A 73 -6.93 -17.22 3.85
C PRO A 73 -7.47 -17.39 2.43
N HIS A 74 -8.51 -18.20 2.27
CA HIS A 74 -9.14 -18.50 0.97
C HIS A 74 -10.47 -17.76 0.77
N SER A 75 -10.85 -16.91 1.73
CA SER A 75 -12.06 -16.08 1.61
C SER A 75 -11.99 -15.12 0.42
N PRO A 76 -13.15 -14.72 -0.14
CA PRO A 76 -13.21 -13.63 -1.13
C PRO A 76 -12.58 -12.33 -0.63
N LEU A 77 -12.68 -12.07 0.68
CA LEU A 77 -12.05 -10.91 1.32
C LEU A 77 -10.52 -10.98 1.22
N ALA A 78 -9.93 -12.15 1.50
CA ALA A 78 -8.49 -12.38 1.35
C ALA A 78 -8.06 -12.13 -0.10
N PHE A 79 -8.81 -12.67 -1.07
CA PHE A 79 -8.51 -12.47 -2.49
C PHE A 79 -8.52 -10.98 -2.89
N TRP A 80 -9.61 -10.27 -2.68
CA TRP A 80 -9.73 -8.87 -3.15
C TRP A 80 -8.78 -7.92 -2.42
N SER A 81 -8.66 -8.06 -1.10
CA SER A 81 -7.77 -7.23 -0.30
C SER A 81 -6.28 -7.48 -0.59
N SER A 82 -5.95 -8.67 -1.11
CA SER A 82 -4.60 -8.99 -1.58
C SER A 82 -4.25 -8.36 -2.93
N LEU A 83 -5.24 -7.95 -3.74
CA LEU A 83 -5.02 -7.38 -5.07
C LEU A 83 -4.94 -5.85 -5.09
N ILE A 84 -5.60 -5.19 -4.14
CA ILE A 84 -5.63 -3.72 -4.11
C ILE A 84 -4.24 -3.20 -3.69
N PRO A 85 -3.58 -2.33 -4.49
CA PRO A 85 -2.20 -1.88 -4.23
C PRO A 85 -1.99 -1.23 -2.87
N PHE A 86 -3.01 -0.55 -2.33
CA PHE A 86 -2.92 0.08 -1.01
C PHE A 86 -2.94 -0.94 0.13
N THR A 87 -3.66 -2.06 -0.02
CA THR A 87 -3.85 -3.04 1.06
C THR A 87 -2.94 -4.26 0.92
N SER A 88 -2.58 -4.62 -0.31
CA SER A 88 -1.71 -5.75 -0.65
C SER A 88 -0.37 -5.79 0.11
N PRO A 89 0.34 -4.66 0.38
CA PRO A 89 1.66 -4.71 1.03
C PRO A 89 1.61 -5.24 2.46
N ILE A 90 0.46 -5.13 3.11
CA ILE A 90 0.23 -5.59 4.49
C ILE A 90 -0.33 -7.01 4.48
N ILE A 91 -1.25 -7.29 3.57
CA ILE A 91 -2.03 -8.53 3.57
C ILE A 91 -1.26 -9.69 2.93
N MET A 92 -0.54 -9.46 1.82
CA MET A 92 0.15 -10.54 1.12
C MET A 92 1.26 -11.20 1.95
N PRO A 93 2.15 -10.47 2.65
CA PRO A 93 3.14 -11.11 3.52
C PRO A 93 2.52 -12.01 4.60
N ALA A 94 1.30 -11.69 5.05
CA ALA A 94 0.57 -12.51 6.01
C ALA A 94 -0.11 -13.74 5.36
N LEU A 95 -0.51 -13.66 4.09
CA LEU A 95 -1.20 -14.76 3.39
C LEU A 95 -0.27 -15.75 2.70
N VAL A 96 0.92 -15.33 2.28
CA VAL A 96 1.90 -16.17 1.55
C VAL A 96 2.22 -17.50 2.26
N PRO A 97 2.39 -17.58 3.60
CA PRO A 97 2.63 -18.84 4.30
C PRO A 97 1.53 -19.88 4.14
N PHE A 98 0.31 -19.48 3.76
CA PHE A 98 -0.84 -20.37 3.57
C PHE A 98 -0.89 -21.02 2.18
N GLY A 99 0.14 -20.86 1.35
CA GLY A 99 0.26 -21.58 0.08
C GLY A 99 -0.66 -21.04 -1.02
N LEU A 100 -0.70 -19.72 -1.20
CA LEU A 100 -1.47 -19.10 -2.28
C LEU A 100 -0.96 -19.52 -3.68
N PRO A 101 -1.85 -19.60 -4.69
CA PRO A 101 -1.44 -19.83 -6.07
C PRO A 101 -0.47 -18.77 -6.58
N TRP A 102 0.58 -19.19 -7.28
CA TRP A 102 1.63 -18.30 -7.82
C TRP A 102 1.10 -17.18 -8.70
N TRP A 103 0.05 -17.44 -9.48
CA TRP A 103 -0.56 -16.42 -10.34
C TRP A 103 -1.20 -15.29 -9.54
N GLN A 104 -1.73 -15.58 -8.35
CA GLN A 104 -2.35 -14.57 -7.48
C GLN A 104 -1.27 -13.65 -6.90
N ILE A 105 -0.12 -14.21 -6.52
CA ILE A 105 1.04 -13.44 -6.05
C ILE A 105 1.57 -12.57 -7.20
N ALA A 106 1.77 -13.15 -8.39
CA ALA A 106 2.26 -12.41 -9.56
C ALA A 106 1.31 -11.27 -9.96
N LEU A 107 -0.01 -11.53 -9.98
CA LEU A 107 -1.01 -10.52 -10.29
C LEU A 107 -1.00 -9.37 -9.27
N SER A 108 -0.90 -9.69 -7.98
CA SER A 108 -0.83 -8.68 -6.93
C SER A 108 0.45 -7.85 -7.01
N VAL A 109 1.61 -8.46 -7.28
CA VAL A 109 2.87 -7.73 -7.51
C VAL A 109 2.76 -6.79 -8.71
N LEU A 110 2.17 -7.24 -9.82
CA LEU A 110 1.95 -6.39 -11.00
C LEU A 110 1.03 -5.21 -10.69
N LEU A 111 -0.06 -5.45 -9.96
CA LEU A 111 -0.96 -4.39 -9.52
C LEU A 111 -0.28 -3.42 -8.56
N LEU A 112 0.55 -3.90 -7.64
CA LEU A 112 1.32 -3.07 -6.73
C LEU A 112 2.29 -2.16 -7.48
N ILE A 113 3.04 -2.71 -8.43
CA ILE A 113 3.95 -1.93 -9.29
C ILE A 113 3.16 -0.90 -10.10
N GLY A 114 2.05 -1.29 -10.72
CA GLY A 114 1.18 -0.38 -11.45
C GLY A 114 0.60 0.72 -10.55
N GLY A 115 0.19 0.36 -9.33
CA GLY A 115 -0.31 1.29 -8.32
C GLY A 115 0.77 2.28 -7.88
N PHE A 116 1.99 1.82 -7.62
CA PHE A 116 3.13 2.66 -7.30
C PHE A 116 3.48 3.64 -8.44
N LEU A 117 3.52 3.17 -9.69
CA LEU A 117 3.78 4.04 -10.84
C LEU A 117 2.69 5.10 -11.01
N LEU A 118 1.43 4.70 -10.82
CA LEU A 118 0.29 5.60 -10.87
C LEU A 118 0.34 6.64 -9.74
N THR A 119 0.59 6.22 -8.49
CA THR A 119 0.67 7.17 -7.37
C THR A 119 1.86 8.10 -7.50
N THR A 120 3.00 7.63 -8.01
CA THR A 120 4.18 8.46 -8.29
C THR A 120 3.90 9.48 -9.37
N TRP A 121 3.21 9.10 -10.45
CA TRP A 121 2.80 10.03 -11.50
C TRP A 121 1.83 11.09 -10.98
N ILE A 122 0.86 10.70 -10.14
CA ILE A 122 -0.05 11.61 -9.44
C ILE A 122 0.74 12.58 -8.54
N ALA A 123 1.67 12.06 -7.74
CA ALA A 123 2.52 12.85 -6.85
C ALA A 123 3.35 13.88 -7.62
N ALA A 124 3.93 13.49 -8.75
CA ALA A 124 4.67 14.41 -9.62
C ALA A 124 3.81 15.56 -10.17
N LYS A 125 2.55 15.28 -10.54
CA LYS A 125 1.59 16.31 -10.97
C LYS A 125 1.22 17.26 -9.84
N VAL A 126 0.95 16.71 -8.65
CA VAL A 126 0.68 17.50 -7.44
C VAL A 126 1.87 18.40 -7.12
N TYR A 127 3.09 17.88 -7.16
CA TYR A 127 4.32 18.63 -6.91
C TYR A 127 4.47 19.82 -7.87
N ARG A 128 4.29 19.60 -9.18
CA ARG A 128 4.40 20.65 -10.21
C ARG A 128 3.41 21.80 -10.02
N THR A 129 2.19 21.49 -9.55
CA THR A 129 1.13 22.50 -9.37
C THR A 129 1.19 23.13 -7.99
N GLY A 130 1.52 22.35 -6.96
CA GLY A 130 1.56 22.77 -5.55
C GLY A 130 2.64 23.79 -5.27
N ILE A 131 3.81 23.68 -5.93
CA ILE A 131 4.92 24.63 -5.74
C ILE A 131 4.56 26.07 -6.16
N LEU A 132 3.57 26.25 -7.03
CA LEU A 132 3.12 27.57 -7.49
C LEU A 132 2.02 28.17 -6.60
N MET A 133 1.48 27.39 -5.65
CA MET A 133 0.32 27.74 -4.84
C MET A 133 0.73 28.12 -3.42
N TYR A 134 1.38 29.28 -3.28
CA TYR A 134 1.79 29.81 -1.97
C TYR A 134 0.60 30.38 -1.17
N GLY A 135 0.60 30.16 0.14
CA GLY A 135 -0.28 30.83 1.10
C GLY A 135 -1.75 30.40 1.09
N LYS A 136 -2.12 29.38 0.30
CA LYS A 136 -3.47 28.83 0.26
C LYS A 136 -3.54 27.51 1.02
N LYS A 137 -4.52 27.36 1.92
CA LYS A 137 -4.84 26.10 2.57
C LYS A 137 -5.19 25.03 1.53
N VAL A 138 -4.41 23.95 1.49
CA VAL A 138 -4.57 22.86 0.53
C VAL A 138 -5.54 21.82 1.08
N THR A 139 -6.54 21.47 0.26
CA THR A 139 -7.53 20.44 0.58
C THR A 139 -7.46 19.27 -0.40
N PHE A 140 -7.95 18.08 -0.01
CA PHE A 140 -8.04 16.91 -0.91
C PHE A 140 -8.79 17.20 -2.22
N LYS A 141 -9.81 18.07 -2.18
CA LYS A 141 -10.55 18.50 -3.38
C LYS A 141 -9.67 19.28 -4.35
N GLU A 142 -8.68 20.01 -3.85
CA GLU A 142 -7.76 20.78 -4.68
C GLU A 142 -6.65 19.89 -5.24
N LEU A 143 -6.11 18.97 -4.44
CA LEU A 143 -5.18 17.95 -4.92
C LEU A 143 -5.79 17.18 -6.11
N GLY A 144 -7.05 16.74 -5.98
CA GLY A 144 -7.77 16.07 -7.08
C GLY A 144 -7.96 16.96 -8.33
N LYS A 145 -8.20 18.26 -8.15
CA LYS A 145 -8.29 19.21 -9.27
C LYS A 145 -6.96 19.37 -9.99
N TRP A 146 -5.84 19.41 -9.26
CA TRP A 146 -4.50 19.53 -9.85
C TRP A 146 -4.14 18.31 -10.67
N VAL A 147 -4.50 17.11 -10.21
CA VAL A 147 -4.28 15.87 -10.97
C VAL A 147 -5.04 15.86 -12.29
N TRP A 148 -6.26 16.41 -12.31
CA TRP A 148 -7.13 16.43 -13.50
C TRP A 148 -6.85 17.59 -14.46
N LYS A 149 -6.45 18.76 -13.95
CA LYS A 149 -6.23 19.97 -14.76
C LYS A 149 -4.78 20.16 -15.25
N ALA A 150 -3.82 19.42 -14.70
CA ALA A 150 -2.43 19.36 -15.20
C ALA A 150 -2.28 18.31 -16.30
#